data_AF-A0A7Y4UH21-F1
#
_entry.id   AF-A0A7Y4UH21-F1
#
_cell.length_a   1.000
_cell.length_b   1.000
_cell.length_c   1.000
_cell.angle_alpha   90.00
_cell.angle_beta   90.00
_cell.angle_gamma   90.00
#
_symmetry.space_group_name_H-M   'P 1'
#
loop_
_entity.id
_entity.type
_entity.pdbx_description
1 polymer ?
#
loop_
_entity_poly.entity_id
_entity_poly.type
_entity_poly.pdbx_seq_one_letter_code
_entity_poly.pdbx_strand_id
1 'polypeptide(L)'
;MRPGQGLIVADGLQGKPIVNASGCFVWLEEDLNQLQKVSVDPGTLPYEKVEWERSRLKLPPDITTIELPPRVDYAFTPGITGLRGRLIETQVTPPQPATPVPKAAVHLQWLDENGLWQDVTTISHSNENGDFVTILRLALTEAPPLDPNGFVTVRLSVSRDGGTEFHSNHLKILQGRVTDPTTLEPLTFAWDEFQP
;
A
#
# COMPACT_ATOMS: atom_id res chain seq x y z
N MET A 1 4.37 6.58 -30.50
CA MET A 1 4.36 6.45 -29.03
C MET A 1 5.75 6.81 -28.53
N ARG A 2 5.87 7.76 -27.60
CA ARG A 2 7.17 8.01 -26.97
C ARG A 2 7.45 6.90 -25.94
N PRO A 3 8.69 6.42 -25.81
CA PRO A 3 9.05 5.54 -24.69
C PRO A 3 8.70 6.23 -23.36
N GLY A 4 8.00 5.55 -22.46
CA GLY A 4 7.69 6.06 -21.12
C GLY A 4 6.32 6.72 -20.90
N GLN A 5 5.39 6.67 -21.87
CA GLN A 5 4.01 7.12 -21.64
C GLN A 5 3.12 5.92 -21.31
N GLY A 6 2.49 5.94 -20.13
CA GLY A 6 1.44 4.99 -19.76
C GLY A 6 0.24 5.06 -20.73
N LEU A 7 -0.45 3.95 -20.89
CA LEU A 7 -1.66 3.80 -21.69
C LEU A 7 -2.89 3.89 -20.80
N ILE A 8 -3.81 4.79 -21.12
CA ILE A 8 -5.10 4.90 -20.46
C ILE A 8 -6.18 4.51 -21.46
N VAL A 9 -7.04 3.57 -21.08
CA VAL A 9 -8.13 3.06 -21.90
C VAL A 9 -9.44 3.18 -21.12
N ALA A 10 -10.48 3.71 -21.75
CA ALA A 10 -11.84 3.65 -21.26
C ALA A 10 -12.63 2.68 -22.13
N ASP A 11 -12.94 1.51 -21.59
CA ASP A 11 -13.72 0.52 -22.32
C ASP A 11 -15.17 0.99 -22.42
N GLY A 12 -15.71 0.96 -23.64
CA GLY A 12 -17.04 1.45 -23.97
C GLY A 12 -17.06 2.91 -24.46
N LEU A 13 -15.95 3.63 -24.39
CA LEU A 13 -15.76 4.93 -25.05
C LEU A 13 -15.00 4.77 -26.37
N GLN A 14 -15.30 5.61 -27.37
CA GLN A 14 -14.63 5.54 -28.68
C GLN A 14 -13.41 6.46 -28.74
N GLY A 15 -13.48 7.60 -28.06
CA GLY A 15 -12.43 8.59 -28.00
C GLY A 15 -11.22 8.13 -27.20
N LYS A 16 -10.05 8.62 -27.61
CA LYS A 16 -8.82 8.49 -26.83
C LYS A 16 -8.78 9.62 -25.79
N PRO A 17 -8.37 9.33 -24.55
CA PRO A 17 -8.18 10.39 -23.58
C PRO A 17 -7.08 11.35 -24.03
N ILE A 18 -7.30 12.64 -23.77
CA ILE A 18 -6.22 13.63 -23.82
C ILE A 18 -5.50 13.54 -22.49
N VAL A 19 -4.26 13.06 -22.51
CA VAL A 19 -3.39 12.91 -21.33
C VAL A 19 -2.39 14.06 -21.31
N ASN A 20 -2.32 14.80 -20.21
CA ASN A 20 -1.32 15.85 -20.03
C ASN A 20 -0.02 15.30 -19.40
N ALA A 21 1.01 16.13 -19.36
CA ALA A 21 2.32 15.75 -18.81
C ALA A 21 2.29 15.45 -17.29
N SER A 22 1.27 15.92 -16.58
CA SER A 22 1.06 15.69 -15.15
C SER A 22 0.27 14.40 -14.85
N GLY A 23 -0.10 13.63 -15.89
CA GLY A 23 -0.88 12.41 -15.74
C GLY A 23 -2.39 12.62 -15.54
N CYS A 24 -2.89 13.87 -15.65
CA CYS A 24 -4.33 14.10 -15.74
C CYS A 24 -4.80 13.74 -17.14
N PHE A 25 -5.98 13.13 -17.22
CA PHE A 25 -6.58 12.79 -18.49
C PHE A 25 -8.06 13.14 -18.53
N VAL A 26 -8.52 13.55 -19.70
CA VAL A 26 -9.92 13.88 -19.97
C VAL A 26 -10.34 13.28 -21.30
N TRP A 27 -11.57 12.76 -21.36
CA TRP A 27 -12.25 12.52 -22.64
C TRP A 27 -13.05 13.77 -22.99
N LEU A 28 -12.92 14.24 -24.23
CA LEU A 28 -13.75 15.33 -24.73
C LEU A 28 -15.02 14.74 -25.34
N GLU A 29 -16.19 15.29 -24.98
CA GLU A 29 -17.52 14.99 -25.56
C GLU A 29 -17.75 13.52 -25.93
N GLU A 30 -17.92 12.67 -24.92
CA GLU A 30 -18.31 11.26 -25.08
C GLU A 30 -19.65 10.97 -24.38
N ASP A 31 -20.43 10.03 -24.93
CA ASP A 31 -21.59 9.48 -24.21
C ASP A 31 -21.09 8.57 -23.08
N LEU A 32 -20.98 9.16 -21.88
CA LEU A 32 -20.54 8.43 -20.71
C LEU A 32 -21.48 7.27 -20.36
N ASN A 33 -22.71 7.16 -20.86
CA ASN A 33 -23.57 6.02 -20.53
C ASN A 33 -22.99 4.67 -21.00
N GLN A 34 -22.12 4.69 -22.01
CA GLN A 34 -21.47 3.50 -22.54
C GLN A 34 -20.18 3.14 -21.81
N LEU A 35 -19.63 4.02 -20.95
CA LEU A 35 -18.40 3.75 -20.21
C LEU A 35 -18.60 2.59 -19.23
N GLN A 36 -17.85 1.51 -19.43
CA GLN A 36 -17.89 0.31 -18.61
C GLN A 36 -16.80 0.35 -17.53
N LYS A 37 -15.56 0.61 -17.93
CA LYS A 37 -14.42 0.68 -17.02
C LYS A 37 -13.30 1.57 -17.55
N VAL A 38 -12.42 1.99 -16.66
CA VAL A 38 -11.16 2.68 -16.98
C VAL A 38 -10.00 1.78 -16.57
N SER A 39 -9.07 1.55 -17.50
CA SER A 39 -7.82 0.82 -17.28
C SER A 39 -6.64 1.77 -17.44
N VAL A 40 -5.74 1.75 -16.47
CA VAL A 40 -4.50 2.56 -16.49
C VAL A 40 -3.32 1.61 -16.45
N ASP A 41 -2.58 1.55 -17.57
CA ASP A 41 -1.33 0.82 -17.71
C ASP A 41 -0.16 1.80 -17.66
N PRO A 42 0.67 1.79 -16.60
CA PRO A 42 1.80 2.70 -16.45
C PRO A 42 2.96 2.44 -17.43
N GLY A 43 2.92 1.36 -18.23
CA GLY A 43 3.94 1.02 -19.21
C GLY A 43 5.28 0.69 -18.57
N THR A 44 6.30 1.53 -18.83
CA THR A 44 7.65 1.35 -18.26
C THR A 44 7.83 2.03 -16.91
N LEU A 45 6.82 2.75 -16.41
CA LEU A 45 6.89 3.33 -15.08
C LEU A 45 6.80 2.21 -14.02
N PRO A 46 7.44 2.38 -12.85
CA PRO A 46 7.54 1.33 -11.83
C PRO A 46 6.24 1.15 -11.02
N TYR A 47 5.07 1.29 -11.63
CA TYR A 47 3.76 1.11 -10.99
C TYR A 47 3.02 -0.09 -11.58
N GLU A 48 2.05 -0.62 -10.85
CA GLU A 48 1.17 -1.70 -11.27
C GLU A 48 0.00 -1.17 -12.09
N LYS A 49 -0.50 -2.00 -13.01
CA LYS A 49 -1.71 -1.71 -13.79
C LYS A 49 -2.94 -1.76 -12.88
N VAL A 50 -3.88 -0.84 -13.07
CA VAL A 50 -5.14 -0.77 -12.32
C VAL A 50 -6.33 -0.70 -13.27
N GLU A 51 -7.44 -1.36 -12.90
CA GLU A 51 -8.73 -1.29 -13.60
C GLU A 51 -9.84 -0.91 -12.62
N TRP A 52 -10.63 0.10 -12.97
CA TRP A 52 -11.76 0.58 -12.18
C TRP A 52 -13.05 0.52 -12.98
N GLU A 53 -14.03 -0.21 -12.46
CA GLU A 53 -15.39 -0.25 -12.99
C GLU A 53 -16.08 1.11 -12.88
N ARG A 54 -17.02 1.39 -13.79
CA ARG A 54 -17.84 2.63 -13.82
C ARG A 54 -18.37 3.02 -12.46
N SER A 55 -18.86 2.04 -11.69
CA SER A 55 -19.51 2.27 -10.38
C SER A 55 -18.57 2.90 -9.35
N ARG A 56 -17.26 2.81 -9.53
CA ARG A 56 -16.23 3.44 -8.67
C ARG A 56 -15.81 4.83 -9.14
N LEU A 57 -16.17 5.21 -10.36
CA LEU A 57 -15.78 6.48 -10.95
C LEU A 57 -16.78 7.56 -10.53
N LYS A 58 -16.25 8.69 -10.06
CA LYS A 58 -16.99 9.95 -9.98
C LYS A 58 -17.00 10.57 -11.38
N LEU A 59 -18.19 10.71 -11.94
CA LEU A 59 -18.40 11.31 -13.26
C LEU A 59 -18.54 12.84 -13.10
N PRO A 60 -18.30 13.62 -14.19
CA PRO A 60 -18.43 15.06 -14.15
C PRO A 60 -19.75 15.54 -13.51
N PRO A 61 -19.71 16.61 -12.71
CA PRO A 61 -18.61 17.57 -12.56
C PRO A 61 -17.48 17.15 -11.60
N ASP A 62 -17.58 16.00 -10.93
CA ASP A 62 -16.59 15.55 -9.97
C ASP A 62 -15.36 14.92 -10.63
N ILE A 63 -14.22 14.98 -9.93
CA ILE A 63 -12.95 14.39 -10.38
C ILE A 63 -12.73 13.04 -9.68
N THR A 64 -12.39 12.02 -10.47
CA THR A 64 -11.85 10.76 -9.95
C THR A 64 -10.33 10.79 -9.92
N THR A 65 -9.74 10.51 -8.77
CA THR A 65 -8.30 10.25 -8.64
C THR A 65 -8.09 8.74 -8.58
N ILE A 66 -7.25 8.20 -9.47
CA ILE A 66 -6.84 6.80 -9.46
C ILE A 66 -5.37 6.75 -9.04
N GLU A 67 -5.10 6.21 -7.86
CA GLU A 67 -3.74 5.98 -7.37
C GLU A 67 -3.21 4.66 -7.90
N LEU A 68 -2.01 4.66 -8.49
CA LEU A 68 -1.36 3.45 -8.97
C LEU A 68 -0.43 2.88 -7.89
N PRO A 69 -0.56 1.60 -7.52
CA PRO A 69 0.35 0.97 -6.58
C PRO A 69 1.75 0.88 -7.20
N PRO A 70 2.84 1.12 -6.45
CA PRO A 70 4.19 0.83 -6.93
C PRO A 70 4.38 -0.67 -7.13
N ARG A 71 5.20 -1.08 -8.10
CA ARG A 71 5.64 -2.47 -8.26
C ARG A 71 6.57 -2.88 -7.13
N VAL A 72 6.71 -4.18 -6.92
CA VAL A 72 7.66 -4.76 -5.95
C VAL A 72 9.12 -4.38 -6.22
N ASP A 73 9.47 -4.08 -7.48
CA ASP A 73 10.81 -3.65 -7.91
C ASP A 73 10.98 -2.12 -7.97
N TYR A 74 10.01 -1.34 -7.46
CA TYR A 74 10.13 0.12 -7.37
C TYR A 74 11.35 0.51 -6.51
N ALA A 75 12.27 1.27 -7.09
CA ALA A 75 13.44 1.78 -6.39
C ALA A 75 13.05 3.00 -5.53
N PHE A 76 12.77 2.78 -4.25
CA PHE A 76 12.55 3.87 -3.31
C PHE A 76 13.87 4.61 -3.03
N THR A 77 13.77 5.91 -2.71
CA THR A 77 14.92 6.69 -2.23
C THR A 77 15.53 5.98 -1.00
N PRO A 78 16.87 5.93 -0.86
CA PRO A 78 17.51 5.37 0.32
C PRO A 78 16.88 5.90 1.62
N GLY A 79 16.61 5.00 2.57
CA GLY A 79 15.94 5.33 3.83
C GLY A 79 14.42 5.13 3.83
N ILE A 80 13.81 4.68 2.72
CA ILE A 80 12.39 4.31 2.65
C ILE A 80 12.27 2.79 2.49
N THR A 81 11.53 2.16 3.39
CA THR A 81 11.25 0.71 3.36
C THR A 81 9.76 0.50 3.56
N GLY A 82 9.12 -0.32 2.73
CA GLY A 82 7.68 -0.58 2.81
C GLY A 82 7.37 -1.99 3.32
N LEU A 83 6.23 -2.16 3.98
CA LEU A 83 5.66 -3.45 4.35
C LEU A 83 4.22 -3.51 3.87
N ARG A 84 3.88 -4.55 3.12
CA ARG A 84 2.48 -4.92 2.83
C ARG A 84 2.05 -6.06 3.73
N GLY A 85 0.80 -6.07 4.16
CA GLY A 85 0.28 -7.15 5.00
C GLY A 85 -1.22 -7.11 5.12
N ARG A 86 -1.77 -8.06 5.88
CA ARG A 86 -3.19 -8.13 6.21
C ARG A 86 -3.39 -8.29 7.71
N LEU A 87 -4.28 -7.48 8.29
CA LEU A 87 -4.74 -7.62 9.67
C LEU A 87 -6.04 -8.41 9.72
N ILE A 88 -6.05 -9.43 10.57
CA ILE A 88 -7.22 -10.28 10.83
C ILE A 88 -7.43 -10.43 12.34
N GLU A 89 -8.66 -10.72 12.75
CA GLU A 89 -8.97 -11.32 14.04
C GLU A 89 -9.04 -12.84 13.86
N THR A 90 -8.21 -13.56 14.60
CA THR A 90 -8.35 -15.01 14.71
C THR A 90 -9.44 -15.28 15.72
N GLN A 91 -10.57 -15.84 15.29
CA GLN A 91 -11.54 -16.35 16.25
C GLN A 91 -11.01 -17.68 16.82
N VAL A 92 -11.05 -17.79 18.15
CA VAL A 92 -10.52 -18.91 18.94
C VAL A 92 -11.21 -20.26 18.61
N THR A 93 -12.26 -20.28 17.79
CA THR A 93 -13.04 -21.49 17.50
C THR A 93 -13.05 -21.81 16.00
N PRO A 94 -12.32 -22.84 15.53
CA PRO A 94 -12.51 -23.41 14.20
C PRO A 94 -13.98 -23.86 14.02
N PRO A 95 -14.59 -23.74 12.81
CA PRO A 95 -13.97 -23.54 11.50
C PRO A 95 -14.27 -22.16 10.88
N GLN A 96 -14.42 -21.12 11.67
CA GLN A 96 -14.81 -19.81 11.15
C GLN A 96 -13.68 -19.13 10.37
N PRO A 97 -13.96 -18.55 9.18
CA PRO A 97 -12.96 -17.79 8.45
C PRO A 97 -12.51 -16.58 9.28
N ALA A 98 -11.21 -16.27 9.24
CA ALA A 98 -10.64 -15.14 9.96
C ALA A 98 -11.32 -13.82 9.53
N THR A 99 -11.66 -12.98 10.52
CA THR A 99 -12.40 -11.74 10.27
C THR A 99 -11.39 -10.63 9.94
N PRO A 100 -11.50 -9.93 8.80
CA PRO A 100 -10.63 -8.80 8.51
C PRO A 100 -10.76 -7.67 9.54
N VAL A 101 -9.68 -6.95 9.80
CA VAL A 101 -9.70 -5.76 10.68
C VAL A 101 -9.61 -4.50 9.82
N PRO A 102 -10.73 -3.83 9.51
CA PRO A 102 -10.71 -2.62 8.70
C PRO A 102 -10.39 -1.37 9.54
N LYS A 103 -9.86 -0.34 8.87
CA LYS A 103 -9.61 1.01 9.43
C LYS A 103 -8.72 1.06 10.67
N ALA A 104 -7.97 0.00 10.96
CA ALA A 104 -6.95 0.04 12.00
C ALA A 104 -5.83 0.97 11.56
N ALA A 105 -5.34 1.81 12.48
CA ALA A 105 -4.13 2.59 12.26
C ALA A 105 -2.93 1.64 12.36
N VAL A 106 -2.02 1.70 11.39
CA VAL A 106 -0.89 0.79 11.23
C VAL A 106 0.37 1.58 10.92
N HIS A 107 1.40 1.41 11.73
CA HIS A 107 2.71 2.00 11.47
C HIS A 107 3.85 1.06 11.87
N LEU A 108 5.04 1.31 11.35
CA LEU A 108 6.24 0.55 11.72
C LEU A 108 6.99 1.25 12.83
N GLN A 109 7.54 0.48 13.75
CA GLN A 109 8.59 0.92 14.65
C GLN A 109 9.87 0.17 14.29
N TRP A 110 11.02 0.82 14.45
CA TRP A 110 12.33 0.20 14.24
C TRP A 110 13.13 0.23 15.53
N LEU A 111 14.01 -0.75 15.71
CA LEU A 111 14.85 -0.86 16.89
C LEU A 111 16.16 -0.11 16.67
N ASP A 112 16.49 0.85 17.53
CA ASP A 112 17.73 1.63 17.44
C ASP A 112 18.95 0.94 18.06
N GLU A 113 20.11 1.60 17.96
CA GLU A 113 21.38 1.11 18.50
C GLU A 113 21.39 0.97 20.03
N ASN A 114 20.49 1.67 20.73
CA ASN A 114 20.33 1.61 22.17
C ASN A 114 19.28 0.57 22.60
N GLY A 115 18.68 -0.15 21.64
CA GLY A 115 17.60 -1.10 21.89
C GLY A 115 16.26 -0.44 22.20
N LEU A 116 16.07 0.83 21.81
CA LEU A 116 14.81 1.55 21.95
C LEU A 116 14.01 1.48 20.65
N TRP A 117 12.69 1.34 20.79
CA TRP A 117 11.77 1.38 19.65
C TRP A 117 11.50 2.82 19.25
N GLN A 118 11.73 3.11 17.98
CA GLN A 118 11.55 4.43 17.38
C GLN A 118 10.31 4.43 16.49
N ASP A 119 9.45 5.43 16.69
CA ASP A 119 8.25 5.64 15.91
C ASP A 119 8.56 6.23 14.54
N VAL A 120 7.72 5.88 13.56
CA VAL A 120 7.68 6.57 12.29
C VAL A 120 6.54 7.59 12.29
N THR A 121 6.76 8.71 11.60
CA THR A 121 5.73 9.74 11.45
C THR A 121 4.59 9.33 10.51
N THR A 122 4.75 8.23 9.76
CA THR A 122 3.79 7.80 8.75
C THR A 122 2.84 6.75 9.31
N ILE A 123 1.58 7.14 9.49
CA ILE A 123 0.50 6.24 9.90
C ILE A 123 -0.34 5.88 8.69
N SER A 124 -0.47 4.58 8.43
CA SER A 124 -1.33 4.02 7.41
C SER A 124 -2.60 3.44 8.02
N HIS A 125 -3.57 3.07 7.18
CA HIS A 125 -4.79 2.41 7.65
C HIS A 125 -5.09 1.16 6.84
N SER A 126 -5.62 0.12 7.50
CA SER A 126 -6.12 -1.07 6.81
C SER A 126 -7.42 -0.78 6.05
N ASN A 127 -7.60 -1.41 4.88
CA ASN A 127 -8.81 -1.29 4.08
C ASN A 127 -9.93 -2.24 4.57
N GLU A 128 -11.05 -2.29 3.87
CA GLU A 128 -12.21 -3.15 4.22
C GLU A 128 -11.88 -4.66 4.23
N ASN A 129 -10.80 -5.08 3.57
CA ASN A 129 -10.30 -6.47 3.56
C ASN A 129 -9.20 -6.71 4.61
N GLY A 130 -8.90 -5.71 5.46
CA GLY A 130 -7.80 -5.76 6.42
C GLY A 130 -6.42 -5.59 5.79
N ASP A 131 -6.32 -5.40 4.47
CA ASP A 131 -5.04 -5.19 3.81
C ASP A 131 -4.50 -3.80 4.15
N PHE A 132 -3.19 -3.70 4.37
CA PHE A 132 -2.51 -2.45 4.65
C PHE A 132 -1.17 -2.36 3.92
N VAL A 133 -0.71 -1.12 3.76
CA VAL A 133 0.66 -0.80 3.36
C VAL A 133 1.19 0.21 4.35
N THR A 134 2.32 -0.07 4.99
CA THR A 134 2.98 0.86 5.90
C THR A 134 4.43 1.10 5.46
N ILE A 135 4.97 2.26 5.81
CA ILE A 135 6.26 2.72 5.33
C ILE A 135 7.12 3.16 6.52
N LEU A 136 8.32 2.60 6.60
CA LEU A 136 9.41 3.10 7.41
C LEU A 136 10.16 4.15 6.57
N ARG A 137 10.01 5.42 6.93
CA ARG A 137 10.75 6.53 6.34
C ARG A 137 11.68 7.13 7.39
N LEU A 138 12.96 6.85 7.23
CA LEU A 138 14.00 7.34 8.12
C LEU A 138 14.37 8.77 7.77
N ALA A 139 14.58 9.61 8.80
CA ALA A 139 15.23 10.90 8.64
C ALA A 139 16.70 10.72 8.21
N LEU A 140 17.30 11.76 7.63
CA LEU A 140 18.71 11.72 7.21
C LEU A 140 19.69 11.44 8.36
N THR A 141 19.28 11.74 9.59
CA THR A 141 20.06 11.51 10.81
C THR A 141 19.77 10.16 11.46
N GLU A 142 18.77 9.43 10.99
CA GLU A 142 18.37 8.14 11.53
C GLU A 142 19.04 7.02 10.75
N ALA A 143 19.76 6.16 11.47
CA ALA A 143 20.45 5.01 10.90
C ALA A 143 20.14 3.76 11.74
N PRO A 144 19.16 2.94 11.34
CA PRO A 144 18.90 1.69 12.04
C PRO A 144 20.11 0.77 11.96
N PRO A 145 20.42 0.04 13.04
CA PRO A 145 21.35 -1.08 12.98
C PRO A 145 20.88 -2.09 11.93
N LEU A 146 21.78 -2.42 11.00
CA LEU A 146 21.56 -3.44 9.98
C LEU A 146 22.31 -4.72 10.36
N ASP A 147 21.69 -5.87 10.12
CA ASP A 147 22.40 -7.14 10.21
C ASP A 147 23.34 -7.35 8.99
N PRO A 148 24.22 -8.38 9.00
CA PRO A 148 25.17 -8.62 7.91
C PRO A 148 24.53 -8.82 6.53
N ASN A 149 23.22 -9.11 6.47
CA ASN A 149 22.47 -9.31 5.23
C ASN A 149 21.67 -8.04 4.85
N GLY A 150 21.81 -6.94 5.58
CA GLY A 150 21.15 -5.67 5.31
C GLY A 150 19.72 -5.56 5.85
N PHE A 151 19.30 -6.45 6.74
CA PHE A 151 17.96 -6.37 7.34
C PHE A 151 17.94 -5.42 8.54
N VAL A 152 16.85 -4.66 8.64
CA VAL A 152 16.49 -3.89 9.83
C VAL A 152 15.48 -4.67 10.66
N THR A 153 15.59 -4.58 11.99
CA THR A 153 14.61 -5.14 12.92
C THR A 153 13.48 -4.14 13.12
N VAL A 154 12.26 -4.55 12.82
CA VAL A 154 11.04 -3.74 12.94
C VAL A 154 9.96 -4.48 13.71
N ARG A 155 8.94 -3.76 14.13
CA ARG A 155 7.66 -4.34 14.58
C ARG A 155 6.50 -3.50 14.04
N LEU A 156 5.35 -4.12 13.90
CA LEU A 156 4.11 -3.44 13.53
C LEU A 156 3.46 -2.91 14.80
N SER A 157 3.14 -1.61 14.83
CA SER A 157 2.26 -1.03 15.83
C SER A 157 0.89 -0.77 15.22
N VAL A 158 -0.15 -1.20 15.94
CA VAL A 158 -1.53 -1.17 15.46
C VAL A 158 -2.45 -0.65 16.55
N SER A 159 -3.38 0.24 16.20
CA SER A 159 -4.45 0.69 17.09
C SER A 159 -5.80 0.77 16.37
N ARG A 160 -6.89 0.67 17.14
CA ARG A 160 -8.27 0.86 16.65
C ARG A 160 -8.85 2.11 17.25
N ASP A 161 -9.42 2.97 16.41
CA ASP A 161 -10.17 4.17 16.83
C ASP A 161 -9.41 5.07 17.83
N GLY A 162 -8.08 5.13 17.71
CA GLY A 162 -7.22 5.90 18.64
C GLY A 162 -7.12 5.31 20.05
N GLY A 163 -7.52 4.05 20.22
CA GLY A 163 -7.40 3.28 21.46
C GLY A 163 -5.98 2.75 21.71
N THR A 164 -5.87 1.76 22.59
CA THR A 164 -4.59 1.14 22.97
C THR A 164 -3.82 0.64 21.74
N GLU A 165 -2.53 0.96 21.69
CA GLU A 165 -1.61 0.41 20.71
C GLU A 165 -1.19 -1.00 21.09
N PHE A 166 -1.05 -1.83 20.07
CA PHE A 166 -0.67 -3.21 20.17
C PHE A 166 0.50 -3.45 19.21
N HIS A 167 1.47 -4.26 19.63
CA HIS A 167 2.70 -4.50 18.90
C HIS A 167 2.85 -5.96 18.45
N SER A 168 3.27 -6.16 17.20
CA SER A 168 3.60 -7.49 16.70
C SER A 168 4.91 -8.00 17.32
N ASN A 169 5.16 -9.30 17.13
CA ASN A 169 6.52 -9.84 17.25
C ASN A 169 7.50 -9.11 16.33
N HIS A 170 8.80 -9.23 16.63
CA HIS A 170 9.85 -8.61 15.83
C HIS A 170 9.93 -9.26 14.44
N LEU A 171 10.14 -8.44 13.43
CA LEU A 171 10.28 -8.81 12.04
C LEU A 171 11.60 -8.29 11.52
N LYS A 172 12.18 -9.00 10.54
CA LYS A 172 13.35 -8.54 9.80
C LYS A 172 12.93 -8.19 8.39
N ILE A 173 13.12 -6.94 7.98
CA ILE A 173 12.82 -6.47 6.62
C ILE A 173 14.06 -5.87 5.97
N LEU A 174 14.20 -6.04 4.66
CA LEU A 174 15.36 -5.53 3.93
C LEU A 174 15.20 -4.02 3.71
N GLN A 175 16.19 -3.23 4.12
CA GLN A 175 16.12 -1.77 3.98
C GLN A 175 16.08 -1.35 2.49
N GLY A 176 15.30 -0.32 2.17
CA GLY A 176 15.26 0.26 0.82
C GLY A 176 14.35 -0.48 -0.16
N ARG A 177 13.56 -1.45 0.31
CA ARG A 177 12.63 -2.23 -0.53
C ARG A 177 11.25 -2.30 0.08
N VAL A 178 10.27 -2.72 -0.72
CA VAL A 178 8.97 -3.17 -0.20
C VAL A 178 9.10 -4.66 0.10
N THR A 179 8.88 -5.03 1.35
CA THR A 179 8.65 -6.42 1.75
C THR A 179 7.18 -6.75 1.47
N ASP A 180 6.95 -7.60 0.48
CA ASP A 180 5.63 -8.08 0.08
C ASP A 180 5.44 -9.52 0.60
N PRO A 181 4.29 -9.90 1.19
CA PRO A 181 3.95 -11.29 1.41
C PRO A 181 4.13 -12.13 0.15
N THR A 182 4.90 -13.21 0.23
CA THR A 182 4.85 -14.24 -0.80
C THR A 182 3.69 -15.18 -0.51
N THR A 183 3.21 -15.92 -1.52
CA THR A 183 2.17 -16.95 -1.32
C THR A 183 2.58 -18.05 -0.33
N LEU A 184 3.88 -18.20 -0.05
CA LEU A 184 4.43 -19.18 0.89
C LEU A 184 4.56 -18.62 2.32
N GLU A 185 4.69 -17.31 2.47
CA GLU A 185 4.75 -16.62 3.77
C GLU A 185 3.86 -15.37 3.71
N PRO A 186 2.53 -15.55 3.74
CA PRO A 186 1.63 -14.42 3.82
C PRO A 186 1.87 -13.71 5.16
N LEU A 187 2.34 -12.47 5.12
CA LEU A 187 2.40 -11.50 6.22
C LEU A 187 0.98 -11.15 6.69
N THR A 188 0.36 -12.15 7.31
CA THR A 188 -0.94 -12.08 7.97
C THR A 188 -0.67 -11.90 9.45
N PHE A 189 -1.22 -10.83 10.00
CA PHE A 189 -1.07 -10.50 11.40
C PHE A 189 -2.40 -10.69 12.11
N ALA A 190 -2.41 -11.66 13.02
CA ALA A 190 -3.53 -11.96 13.89
C ALA A 190 -3.56 -10.95 15.04
N TRP A 191 -4.63 -10.18 15.16
CA TRP A 191 -4.80 -9.13 16.17
C TRP A 191 -4.56 -9.66 17.60
N ASP A 192 -4.98 -10.89 17.86
CA ASP A 192 -4.83 -11.60 19.14
C ASP A 192 -3.39 -12.01 19.47
N GLU A 193 -2.47 -11.98 18.51
CA GLU A 193 -1.04 -12.23 18.73
C GLU A 193 -0.28 -10.96 19.14
N PHE A 194 -0.90 -9.77 19.01
CA PHE A 194 -0.26 -8.53 19.39
C PHE A 194 -0.28 -8.34 20.91
N GLN A 195 0.79 -7.74 21.43
CA GLN A 195 0.95 -7.45 22.85
C GLN A 195 0.76 -5.95 23.11
N PRO A 196 0.09 -5.55 24.22
CA PRO A 196 -0.05 -4.16 24.62
C PRO A 196 1.29 -3.54 25.08
#